data_AF-A0A3Q3DI55-F1
#
_entry.id   AF-A0A3Q3DI55-F1
#
_cell.length_a   1.000
_cell.length_b   1.000
_cell.length_c   1.000
_cell.angle_alpha   90.00
_cell.angle_beta   90.00
_cell.angle_gamma   90.00
#
_symmetry.space_group_name_H-M   'P 1'
#
loop_
_entity.id
_entity.type
_entity.pdbx_description
1 polymer ?
#
loop_
_entity_poly.entity_id
_entity_poly.type
_entity_poly.pdbx_seq_one_letter_code
_entity_poly.pdbx_strand_id
1 'polypeptide(L)'
;MPGEREYEICRKALELLSDLCSKGEVQDDNCLDFTYYFRDLARPRYTDSDVSVSLLSLLVTTCGLALFSVSLFVSWKLCWVPLSGRFLPDVLKGVDGDDREYSEDGCMKDPSGLPMAVSVPESGLKISHTSPDIPLETQAKVDHGQAHTLARDRVQRQITEPTSSVRHNSIRRQMNLSNPDFNPTQFQRQDSLTGLGRIKPELYKQRSVDTDDGRRTDNCGRLHFILKFDFDLEQLRVKIHKAQDLPAKDFSGTSDPYVKIYLLPDRKTKHQTKVHRKTLNPVFDEVFLFPVAYTELSNRKLHFSVYDFDRFTRHDLIGQVVVDNFLDLADFPRETKLCRDIQYVTSDNVDLGELMFSLCYLPTAGRLTITMIKARNLKAMDITGASDPYVKVSLMCEGRRLKKRKTSTKRNTLNPIYNEAIVFDVPPENIDQISLLIAVMDYDRVGHNEIIGVCRVGNEADTLGRDHWSEMLTYPRKPVAHWHPLIERRRLGSTKSL
;
A
#
# COMPACT_ATOMS: atom_id res chain seq x y z
N MET A 1 -4.53 62.19 -5.66
CA MET A 1 -5.96 61.95 -5.32
C MET A 1 -6.17 62.19 -3.82
N PRO A 2 -7.39 62.30 -3.24
CA PRO A 2 -7.55 62.48 -1.80
C PRO A 2 -6.99 61.30 -0.97
N GLY A 3 -7.30 60.06 -1.38
CA GLY A 3 -7.07 58.86 -0.57
C GLY A 3 -5.60 58.49 -0.28
N GLU A 4 -4.62 59.01 -1.03
CA GLU A 4 -3.20 58.74 -0.76
C GLU A 4 -2.75 59.33 0.59
N ARG A 5 -3.20 60.56 0.89
CA ARG A 5 -2.89 61.24 2.16
C ARG A 5 -3.61 60.58 3.34
N GLU A 6 -4.83 60.10 3.13
CA GLU A 6 -5.61 59.38 4.15
C GLU A 6 -4.97 58.02 4.46
N TYR A 7 -4.56 57.27 3.44
CA TYR A 7 -3.86 56.00 3.59
C TYR A 7 -2.54 56.15 4.37
N GLU A 8 -1.77 57.21 4.11
CA GLU A 8 -0.51 57.46 4.82
C GLU A 8 -0.72 57.90 6.28
N ILE A 9 -1.83 58.58 6.59
CA ILE A 9 -2.24 58.89 7.98
C ILE A 9 -2.65 57.60 8.70
N CYS A 10 -3.48 56.74 8.08
CA CYS A 10 -3.86 55.44 8.65
C CYS A 10 -2.64 54.55 8.92
N ARG A 11 -1.65 54.51 8.01
CA ARG A 11 -0.40 53.77 8.24
C ARG A 11 0.33 54.27 9.50
N LYS A 12 0.53 55.58 9.65
CA LYS A 12 1.25 56.15 10.80
C LYS A 12 0.51 55.95 12.12
N ALA A 13 -0.82 55.96 12.10
CA ALA A 13 -1.64 55.62 13.27
C ALA A 13 -1.48 54.13 13.68
N LEU A 14 -1.42 53.22 12.72
CA LEU A 14 -1.21 51.79 12.97
C LEU A 14 0.20 51.48 13.50
N GLU A 15 1.23 52.16 13.01
CA GLU A 15 2.60 52.04 13.54
C GLU A 15 2.68 52.52 15.00
N LEU A 16 1.99 53.62 15.34
CA LEU A 16 1.88 54.13 16.72
C LEU A 16 1.12 53.17 17.66
N LEU A 17 0.02 52.59 17.21
CA LEU A 17 -0.74 51.60 18.00
C LEU A 17 0.08 50.34 18.28
N SER A 18 0.88 49.87 17.30
CA SER A 18 1.77 48.73 17.51
C SER A 18 2.86 49.01 18.55
N ASP A 19 3.42 50.22 18.55
CA ASP A 19 4.44 50.64 19.53
C ASP A 19 3.84 50.73 20.96
N LEU A 20 2.65 51.31 21.10
CA LEU A 20 1.95 51.43 22.39
C LEU A 20 1.53 50.06 22.97
N CYS A 21 0.98 49.16 22.15
CA CYS A 21 0.71 47.77 22.57
C CYS A 21 2.01 47.05 22.99
N SER A 22 3.13 47.24 22.26
CA SER A 22 4.41 46.60 22.60
C SER A 22 5.02 47.05 23.93
N LYS A 23 4.60 48.21 24.44
CA LYS A 23 5.05 48.80 25.71
C LYS A 23 4.12 48.48 26.89
N GLY A 24 2.96 47.88 26.65
CA GLY A 24 2.00 47.52 27.71
C GLY A 24 1.23 48.70 28.30
N GLU A 25 1.18 49.85 27.61
CA GLU A 25 0.44 51.04 28.08
C GLU A 25 -1.06 51.03 27.69
N VAL A 26 -1.54 49.93 27.09
CA VAL A 26 -2.91 49.75 26.58
C VAL A 26 -3.47 48.41 27.09
N GLN A 27 -4.79 48.31 27.27
CA GLN A 27 -5.44 47.10 27.80
C GLN A 27 -5.25 45.87 26.88
N ASP A 28 -4.85 44.77 27.51
CA ASP A 28 -4.22 43.60 26.89
C ASP A 28 -5.12 42.85 25.89
N ASP A 29 -6.41 42.71 26.22
CA ASP A 29 -7.39 41.88 25.47
C ASP A 29 -7.51 42.28 23.98
N ASN A 30 -7.32 43.56 23.64
CA ASN A 30 -7.38 44.05 22.25
C ASN A 30 -6.02 44.07 21.54
N CYS A 31 -4.89 44.00 22.27
CA CYS A 31 -3.55 44.03 21.67
C CYS A 31 -3.15 42.68 21.06
N LEU A 32 -3.75 41.56 21.51
CA LEU A 32 -3.48 40.22 20.98
C LEU A 32 -3.84 40.08 19.48
N ASP A 33 -5.05 40.50 19.09
CA ASP A 33 -5.50 40.44 17.68
C ASP A 33 -4.66 41.34 16.76
N PHE A 34 -4.32 42.56 17.22
CA PHE A 34 -3.41 43.45 16.50
C PHE A 34 -2.01 42.84 16.29
N THR A 35 -1.49 42.17 17.32
CA THR A 35 -0.18 41.50 17.25
C THR A 35 -0.19 40.34 16.27
N TYR A 36 -1.30 39.59 16.17
CA TYR A 36 -1.48 38.56 15.13
C TYR A 36 -1.56 39.15 13.72
N TYR A 37 -2.33 40.22 13.52
CA TYR A 37 -2.51 40.84 12.20
C TYR A 37 -1.19 41.40 11.63
N PHE A 38 -0.38 42.07 12.46
CA PHE A 38 0.94 42.54 12.06
C PHE A 38 1.94 41.40 11.77
N ARG A 39 1.79 40.23 12.40
CA ARG A 39 2.70 39.10 12.22
C ARG A 39 2.62 38.45 10.83
N ASP A 40 1.45 38.45 10.19
CA ASP A 40 1.33 38.00 8.79
C ASP A 40 1.73 39.10 7.79
N LEU A 41 1.52 40.39 8.11
CA LEU A 41 2.06 41.51 7.32
C LEU A 41 3.60 41.59 7.34
N ALA A 42 4.24 41.05 8.40
CA ALA A 42 5.69 40.98 8.54
C ALA A 42 6.36 39.87 7.68
N ARG A 43 5.60 39.09 6.90
CA ARG A 43 6.22 38.18 5.92
C ARG A 43 6.88 38.99 4.80
N PRO A 44 8.17 38.76 4.46
CA PRO A 44 8.81 39.47 3.37
C PRO A 44 8.14 39.16 2.04
N ARG A 45 7.74 40.20 1.30
CA ARG A 45 7.40 40.05 -0.11
C ARG A 45 8.67 39.70 -0.87
N TYR A 46 8.70 38.52 -1.49
CA TYR A 46 9.80 38.10 -2.36
C TYR A 46 10.04 39.13 -3.46
N THR A 47 11.32 39.41 -3.76
CA THR A 47 11.67 40.22 -4.94
C THR A 47 11.76 39.32 -6.17
N ASP A 48 11.50 39.87 -7.37
CA ASP A 48 11.60 39.08 -8.63
C ASP A 48 12.98 38.43 -8.81
N SER A 49 14.04 39.08 -8.30
CA SER A 49 15.39 38.53 -8.20
C SER A 49 15.42 37.16 -7.51
N ASP A 50 14.78 37.04 -6.34
CA ASP A 50 14.78 35.82 -5.53
C ASP A 50 14.01 34.68 -6.22
N VAL A 51 12.92 35.02 -6.94
CA VAL A 51 12.12 34.07 -7.73
C VAL A 51 12.97 33.45 -8.85
N SER A 52 13.79 34.26 -9.53
CA SER A 52 14.67 33.77 -10.60
C SER A 52 15.75 32.80 -10.10
N VAL A 53 16.36 33.08 -8.94
CA VAL A 53 17.37 32.21 -8.31
C VAL A 53 16.72 30.93 -7.77
N SER A 54 15.51 31.02 -7.21
CA SER A 54 14.75 29.86 -6.73
C SER A 54 14.35 28.92 -7.89
N LEU A 55 13.92 29.48 -9.03
CA LEU A 55 13.64 28.71 -10.25
C LEU A 55 14.88 28.03 -10.83
N LEU A 56 16.03 28.72 -10.85
CA LEU A 56 17.30 28.13 -11.28
C LEU A 56 17.74 27.00 -10.33
N SER A 57 17.62 27.19 -9.01
CA SER A 57 17.90 26.15 -8.02
C SER A 57 16.97 24.93 -8.18
N LEU A 58 15.68 25.15 -8.43
CA LEU A 58 14.71 24.09 -8.71
C LEU A 58 15.02 23.34 -10.01
N LEU A 59 15.39 24.05 -11.08
CA LEU A 59 15.81 23.43 -12.35
C LEU A 59 17.10 22.61 -12.20
N VAL A 60 18.11 23.14 -11.52
CA VAL A 60 19.38 22.43 -11.28
C VAL A 60 19.17 21.20 -10.39
N THR A 61 18.35 21.28 -9.34
CA THR A 61 18.08 20.13 -8.45
C THR A 61 17.21 19.06 -9.13
N THR A 62 16.14 19.44 -9.85
CA THR A 62 15.31 18.48 -10.61
C THR A 62 16.08 17.82 -11.75
N CYS A 63 16.89 18.57 -12.50
CA CYS A 63 17.77 18.01 -13.54
C CYS A 63 18.86 17.12 -12.95
N GLY A 64 19.47 17.51 -11.83
CA GLY A 64 20.44 16.70 -11.09
C GLY A 64 19.84 15.37 -10.59
N LEU A 65 18.62 15.37 -10.06
CA LEU A 65 17.90 14.16 -9.65
C LEU A 65 17.50 13.29 -10.85
N ALA A 66 17.10 13.89 -11.98
CA ALA A 66 16.85 13.18 -13.22
C ALA A 66 18.12 12.48 -13.75
N LEU A 67 19.24 13.20 -13.82
CA LEU A 67 20.53 12.63 -14.24
C LEU A 67 21.04 11.56 -13.26
N PHE A 68 20.83 11.74 -11.95
CA PHE A 68 21.19 10.73 -10.94
C PHE A 68 20.35 9.46 -11.07
N SER A 69 19.04 9.57 -11.29
CA SER A 69 18.16 8.41 -11.52
C SER A 69 18.46 7.69 -12.84
N VAL A 70 18.79 8.41 -13.91
CA VAL A 70 19.29 7.82 -15.17
C VAL A 70 20.64 7.12 -14.94
N SER A 71 21.56 7.73 -14.19
CA SER A 71 22.85 7.14 -13.84
C SER A 71 22.71 5.85 -13.01
N LEU A 72 21.80 5.84 -12.02
CA LEU A 72 21.46 4.63 -11.26
C LEU A 72 20.82 3.55 -12.15
N PHE A 73 19.93 3.92 -13.07
CA PHE A 73 19.30 2.98 -14.01
C PHE A 73 20.32 2.38 -14.99
N VAL A 74 21.25 3.18 -15.51
CA VAL A 74 22.34 2.73 -16.38
C VAL A 74 23.33 1.86 -15.60
N SER A 75 23.72 2.25 -14.39
CA SER A 75 24.60 1.45 -13.52
C SER A 75 23.95 0.10 -13.16
N TRP A 76 22.66 0.10 -12.83
CA TRP A 76 21.88 -1.14 -12.64
C TRP A 76 21.92 -2.01 -13.90
N LYS A 77 21.68 -1.44 -15.08
CA LYS A 77 21.69 -2.19 -16.35
C LYS A 77 23.08 -2.67 -16.80
N LEU A 78 24.16 -2.01 -16.36
CA LEU A 78 25.54 -2.41 -16.64
C LEU A 78 26.06 -3.46 -15.63
N CYS A 79 25.60 -3.41 -14.38
CA CYS A 79 25.90 -4.44 -13.38
C CYS A 79 25.07 -5.73 -13.56
N TRP A 80 23.90 -5.67 -14.21
CA TRP A 80 23.07 -6.82 -14.54
C TRP A 80 22.95 -7.07 -16.06
N VAL A 81 23.95 -7.76 -16.63
CA VAL A 81 23.84 -8.84 -17.64
C VAL A 81 25.24 -9.23 -18.16
N PRO A 82 25.63 -10.53 -18.14
CA PRO A 82 25.34 -11.53 -17.11
C PRO A 82 26.62 -12.28 -16.66
N LEU A 83 26.86 -12.45 -15.36
CA LEU A 83 27.84 -13.46 -14.90
C LEU A 83 27.21 -14.85 -14.96
N SER A 84 27.08 -15.39 -16.17
CA SER A 84 26.46 -16.69 -16.43
C SER A 84 27.17 -17.38 -17.59
N GLY A 85 28.12 -18.26 -17.25
CA GLY A 85 28.82 -19.11 -18.22
C GLY A 85 30.33 -18.88 -18.29
N ARG A 86 31.08 -19.47 -17.35
CA ARG A 86 32.35 -20.21 -17.60
C ARG A 86 32.87 -20.89 -16.32
N PHE A 87 33.33 -22.12 -16.48
CA PHE A 87 34.03 -22.99 -15.51
C PHE A 87 33.31 -23.36 -14.20
N LEU A 88 32.75 -24.57 -14.17
CA LEU A 88 33.27 -25.68 -13.36
C LEU A 88 33.25 -26.97 -14.22
N PRO A 89 34.03 -28.02 -13.90
CA PRO A 89 34.30 -29.13 -14.82
C PRO A 89 33.24 -30.25 -14.78
N ASP A 90 33.23 -31.03 -15.86
CA ASP A 90 32.55 -32.32 -16.00
C ASP A 90 33.20 -33.39 -15.09
N VAL A 91 32.38 -34.22 -14.43
CA VAL A 91 32.67 -35.59 -13.95
C VAL A 91 31.46 -36.16 -13.16
N LEU A 92 31.14 -37.44 -13.40
CA LEU A 92 30.14 -38.31 -12.72
C LEU A 92 28.62 -38.09 -12.97
N LYS A 93 28.04 -39.04 -13.73
CA LYS A 93 26.73 -39.73 -13.58
C LYS A 93 25.44 -38.90 -13.39
N GLY A 94 24.35 -39.12 -14.12
CA GLY A 94 24.00 -40.17 -15.10
C GLY A 94 22.60 -40.77 -14.83
N VAL A 95 22.09 -41.55 -15.79
CA VAL A 95 20.73 -42.15 -15.86
C VAL A 95 19.63 -41.20 -16.38
N ASP A 96 18.77 -41.81 -17.20
CA ASP A 96 17.67 -41.26 -18.01
C ASP A 96 16.45 -40.75 -17.18
N GLY A 97 15.47 -40.06 -17.79
CA GLY A 97 15.27 -39.93 -19.24
C GLY A 97 14.45 -38.72 -19.72
N ASP A 98 14.41 -38.62 -21.04
CA ASP A 98 13.66 -37.65 -21.84
C ASP A 98 12.28 -38.22 -22.24
N ASP A 99 11.34 -37.33 -22.56
CA ASP A 99 10.07 -37.70 -23.20
C ASP A 99 9.73 -36.63 -24.25
N ARG A 100 9.98 -36.98 -25.52
CA ARG A 100 9.76 -36.11 -26.68
C ARG A 100 9.16 -36.91 -27.83
N GLU A 101 7.96 -36.53 -28.24
CA GLU A 101 7.40 -36.93 -29.53
C GLU A 101 8.18 -36.22 -30.66
N TYR A 102 8.71 -36.97 -31.64
CA TYR A 102 8.03 -37.13 -32.94
C TYR A 102 8.86 -37.90 -33.99
N SER A 103 8.12 -38.67 -34.81
CA SER A 103 8.47 -39.18 -36.16
C SER A 103 9.36 -40.42 -36.30
N GLU A 104 9.09 -41.15 -37.39
CA GLU A 104 9.51 -42.53 -37.70
C GLU A 104 10.60 -42.60 -38.78
N ASP A 105 11.31 -43.73 -38.88
CA ASP A 105 11.44 -44.48 -40.15
C ASP A 105 11.87 -45.95 -39.88
N GLY A 106 11.50 -46.92 -40.74
CA GLY A 106 11.77 -48.35 -40.53
C GLY A 106 11.04 -49.34 -41.45
N CYS A 107 11.51 -49.49 -42.69
CA CYS A 107 10.86 -50.26 -43.77
C CYS A 107 10.88 -51.81 -43.68
N MET A 108 9.81 -52.49 -44.14
CA MET A 108 9.89 -53.79 -44.87
C MET A 108 8.62 -54.17 -45.69
N LYS A 109 8.80 -54.28 -47.02
CA LYS A 109 8.13 -55.16 -48.03
C LYS A 109 6.70 -54.89 -48.59
N ASP A 110 6.73 -54.68 -49.91
CA ASP A 110 5.77 -54.87 -51.02
C ASP A 110 5.20 -56.32 -51.20
N PRO A 111 4.29 -56.63 -52.18
CA PRO A 111 3.82 -55.82 -53.34
C PRO A 111 2.30 -55.78 -53.64
N SER A 112 1.85 -54.80 -54.46
CA SER A 112 1.20 -55.01 -55.79
C SER A 112 0.46 -53.77 -56.36
N GLY A 113 0.60 -53.50 -57.68
CA GLY A 113 -0.24 -52.54 -58.44
C GLY A 113 0.52 -51.48 -59.27
N LEU A 114 0.41 -51.53 -60.60
CA LEU A 114 0.99 -50.59 -61.59
C LEU A 114 -0.14 -49.85 -62.36
N PRO A 115 0.10 -48.76 -63.14
CA PRO A 115 1.27 -47.87 -63.31
C PRO A 115 0.94 -46.41 -62.81
N MET A 116 1.52 -45.25 -63.17
CA MET A 116 2.51 -44.69 -64.13
C MET A 116 3.33 -43.58 -63.39
N ALA A 117 4.54 -43.11 -63.77
CA ALA A 117 5.03 -42.40 -64.98
C ALA A 117 4.52 -40.93 -65.13
N VAL A 118 5.31 -39.87 -65.38
CA VAL A 118 6.67 -39.73 -65.97
C VAL A 118 7.50 -38.53 -65.39
N SER A 119 8.83 -38.71 -65.28
CA SER A 119 9.99 -37.75 -65.25
C SER A 119 10.14 -36.53 -64.30
N VAL A 120 11.33 -36.48 -63.69
CA VAL A 120 12.15 -35.36 -63.15
C VAL A 120 13.14 -34.94 -64.31
N PRO A 121 13.70 -33.70 -64.50
CA PRO A 121 14.57 -33.01 -63.51
C PRO A 121 14.74 -31.46 -63.47
N GLU A 122 15.19 -31.02 -62.28
CA GLU A 122 16.20 -30.01 -61.92
C GLU A 122 16.90 -29.11 -62.99
N SER A 123 16.90 -27.78 -62.73
CA SER A 123 17.95 -26.75 -63.03
C SER A 123 17.38 -25.32 -62.80
N GLY A 124 18.11 -24.20 -62.72
CA GLY A 124 19.56 -23.99 -62.68
C GLY A 124 20.05 -22.58 -63.13
N LEU A 125 19.74 -21.51 -62.37
CA LEU A 125 20.42 -20.18 -62.37
C LEU A 125 20.58 -19.35 -63.69
N LYS A 126 19.90 -18.17 -63.83
CA LYS A 126 20.51 -16.79 -64.00
C LYS A 126 19.63 -15.66 -64.66
N ILE A 127 19.53 -14.53 -63.93
CA ILE A 127 19.87 -13.11 -64.29
C ILE A 127 19.12 -12.31 -65.43
N SER A 128 18.62 -11.11 -65.05
CA SER A 128 18.36 -9.85 -65.85
C SER A 128 17.21 -9.82 -66.89
N HIS A 129 16.62 -8.71 -67.38
CA HIS A 129 16.65 -7.22 -67.15
C HIS A 129 15.16 -6.70 -67.03
N THR A 130 14.69 -5.42 -67.06
CA THR A 130 15.19 -4.01 -67.24
C THR A 130 14.20 -3.01 -66.58
N SER A 131 14.47 -1.68 -66.61
CA SER A 131 13.53 -0.57 -66.25
C SER A 131 12.92 0.14 -67.48
N PRO A 132 11.98 1.11 -67.33
CA PRO A 132 12.35 2.55 -67.30
C PRO A 132 11.47 3.46 -66.37
N ASP A 133 11.67 4.78 -66.47
CA ASP A 133 11.38 5.83 -65.47
C ASP A 133 10.10 6.70 -65.69
N ILE A 134 9.78 7.57 -64.71
CA ILE A 134 9.42 9.02 -64.79
C ILE A 134 8.62 9.50 -63.54
N PRO A 135 9.02 10.61 -62.90
CA PRO A 135 8.13 11.78 -62.71
C PRO A 135 8.81 13.14 -62.96
N LEU A 136 8.03 14.21 -63.13
CA LEU A 136 8.50 15.55 -63.53
C LEU A 136 8.36 16.67 -62.45
N GLU A 137 9.27 17.63 -62.56
CA GLU A 137 9.13 19.08 -62.31
C GLU A 137 9.08 19.70 -60.89
N THR A 138 9.23 21.02 -60.88
CA THR A 138 9.89 21.85 -59.86
C THR A 138 9.18 23.18 -59.59
N GLN A 139 9.35 23.74 -58.38
CA GLN A 139 9.45 25.17 -57.98
C GLN A 139 9.01 25.36 -56.51
N ALA A 140 9.51 26.31 -55.68
CA ALA A 140 10.63 27.25 -55.81
C ALA A 140 11.03 27.83 -54.41
N LYS A 141 12.05 28.71 -54.40
CA LYS A 141 12.65 29.50 -53.28
C LYS A 141 13.73 28.76 -52.44
N VAL A 142 15.00 29.21 -52.34
CA VAL A 142 15.61 30.54 -51.98
C VAL A 142 15.72 30.67 -50.44
N ASP A 143 16.89 30.87 -49.81
CA ASP A 143 18.24 31.17 -50.34
C ASP A 143 19.43 30.67 -49.47
N HIS A 144 20.66 30.85 -49.98
CA HIS A 144 21.99 31.00 -49.35
C HIS A 144 22.35 30.14 -48.10
N GLY A 145 23.51 29.45 -48.03
CA GLY A 145 24.55 29.30 -49.04
C GLY A 145 25.82 28.58 -48.53
N GLN A 146 26.56 27.99 -49.47
CA GLN A 146 28.02 27.74 -49.56
C GLN A 146 28.92 27.52 -48.32
N ALA A 147 29.95 26.65 -48.35
CA ALA A 147 30.36 25.61 -49.31
C ALA A 147 31.59 24.81 -48.77
N HIS A 148 32.02 23.80 -49.53
CA HIS A 148 33.36 23.18 -49.56
C HIS A 148 33.78 22.25 -48.40
N THR A 149 34.54 21.16 -48.60
CA THR A 149 34.94 20.44 -49.84
C THR A 149 35.38 18.99 -49.52
N LEU A 150 35.21 18.11 -50.51
CA LEU A 150 35.88 16.82 -50.85
C LEU A 150 37.19 16.45 -50.09
N ALA A 151 37.61 15.17 -49.93
CA ALA A 151 37.14 13.89 -50.50
C ALA A 151 37.68 12.63 -49.75
N ARG A 152 37.36 11.45 -50.31
CA ARG A 152 38.06 10.15 -50.31
C ARG A 152 39.55 10.19 -49.86
N ASP A 153 40.10 9.15 -49.20
CA ASP A 153 40.37 7.86 -49.87
C ASP A 153 40.51 6.60 -48.96
N ARG A 154 40.73 5.43 -49.58
CA ARG A 154 40.66 4.08 -48.96
C ARG A 154 41.83 3.15 -49.35
N VAL A 155 42.83 2.99 -48.47
CA VAL A 155 43.98 2.05 -48.64
C VAL A 155 44.23 1.27 -47.32
N GLN A 156 45.04 0.18 -47.35
CA GLN A 156 44.98 -0.94 -46.40
C GLN A 156 46.38 -1.50 -46.00
N ARG A 157 46.53 -1.94 -44.73
CA ARG A 157 47.75 -2.49 -44.06
C ARG A 157 48.86 -1.44 -43.83
N GLN A 158 49.86 -1.60 -42.94
CA GLN A 158 50.42 -2.79 -42.26
C GLN A 158 50.85 -2.49 -40.79
N ILE A 159 51.44 -3.48 -40.08
CA ILE A 159 51.79 -3.49 -38.64
C ILE A 159 53.23 -3.03 -38.36
N THR A 160 53.44 -2.27 -37.28
CA THR A 160 54.68 -2.28 -36.44
C THR A 160 54.37 -1.89 -34.98
N GLU A 161 55.16 -2.38 -34.03
CA GLU A 161 55.17 -1.96 -32.62
C GLU A 161 56.28 -0.92 -32.34
N PRO A 162 56.15 -0.09 -31.29
CA PRO A 162 57.28 0.51 -30.58
C PRO A 162 57.53 -0.16 -29.21
N THR A 163 58.78 -0.14 -28.75
CA THR A 163 59.30 -1.00 -27.67
C THR A 163 59.21 -0.40 -26.25
N SER A 164 59.61 -1.23 -25.27
CA SER A 164 59.52 -0.98 -23.83
C SER A 164 60.51 0.05 -23.29
N SER A 165 60.19 0.57 -22.10
CA SER A 165 61.17 1.14 -21.16
C SER A 165 60.95 0.49 -19.78
N VAL A 166 62.03 0.19 -19.07
CA VAL A 166 62.03 -0.70 -17.90
C VAL A 166 62.58 0.01 -16.67
N ARG A 167 61.87 -0.05 -15.54
CA ARG A 167 62.51 -0.29 -14.22
C ARG A 167 61.56 -0.66 -13.08
N HIS A 168 61.73 -1.90 -12.62
CA HIS A 168 61.61 -2.39 -11.25
C HIS A 168 60.21 -2.41 -10.59
N ASN A 169 59.74 -3.57 -10.08
CA ASN A 169 60.27 -4.46 -9.03
C ASN A 169 60.14 -3.84 -7.62
N SER A 170 59.66 -4.53 -6.59
CA SER A 170 59.08 -5.89 -6.55
C SER A 170 58.55 -6.21 -5.15
N ILE A 171 57.48 -7.03 -5.05
CA ILE A 171 57.45 -8.21 -4.16
C ILE A 171 56.28 -9.13 -4.60
N ARG A 172 56.58 -10.44 -4.76
CA ARG A 172 55.62 -11.48 -5.11
C ARG A 172 56.06 -12.81 -4.48
N ARG A 173 55.43 -13.19 -3.37
CA ARG A 173 55.37 -14.58 -2.88
C ARG A 173 53.93 -14.80 -2.41
N GLN A 174 53.12 -15.51 -3.20
CA GLN A 174 53.02 -16.99 -3.28
C GLN A 174 52.07 -17.52 -2.21
N MET A 175 50.95 -18.10 -2.66
CA MET A 175 50.19 -19.03 -1.82
C MET A 175 51.03 -20.30 -1.61
N ASN A 176 50.96 -20.86 -0.41
CA ASN A 176 51.20 -22.28 -0.17
C ASN A 176 49.98 -22.83 0.57
N LEU A 177 49.51 -24.01 0.16
CA LEU A 177 48.45 -24.72 0.86
C LEU A 177 49.07 -25.55 1.99
N SER A 178 48.54 -25.40 3.20
CA SER A 178 48.68 -26.38 4.28
C SER A 178 47.56 -26.16 5.29
N ASN A 179 46.63 -27.11 5.40
CA ASN A 179 45.79 -27.21 6.60
C ASN A 179 46.66 -27.68 7.78
N PRO A 180 46.44 -27.13 8.97
CA PRO A 180 46.53 -27.87 10.22
C PRO A 180 45.16 -27.99 10.89
N ASP A 181 44.99 -28.99 11.74
CA ASP A 181 43.68 -29.44 12.24
C ASP A 181 43.08 -28.55 13.35
N PHE A 182 41.75 -28.60 13.46
CA PHE A 182 41.01 -27.98 14.56
C PHE A 182 41.13 -28.80 15.85
N ASN A 183 41.68 -28.21 16.91
CA ASN A 183 41.72 -28.82 18.25
C ASN A 183 41.27 -27.79 19.33
N PRO A 184 40.13 -27.99 20.02
CA PRO A 184 39.42 -26.90 20.69
C PRO A 184 39.85 -26.64 22.15
N THR A 185 41.15 -26.48 22.42
CA THR A 185 41.67 -26.36 23.81
C THR A 185 42.71 -25.26 24.07
N GLN A 186 42.60 -24.09 23.42
CA GLN A 186 43.28 -22.87 23.90
C GLN A 186 42.64 -21.58 23.37
N PHE A 187 42.04 -20.78 24.26
CA PHE A 187 42.44 -19.40 24.59
C PHE A 187 41.46 -18.79 25.62
N GLN A 188 41.94 -18.55 26.83
CA GLN A 188 41.20 -17.86 27.89
C GLN A 188 41.98 -16.59 28.25
N ARG A 189 41.28 -15.44 28.32
CA ARG A 189 41.85 -14.07 28.29
C ARG A 189 42.39 -13.75 26.87
N GLN A 190 42.22 -12.56 26.33
CA GLN A 190 42.38 -11.25 26.97
C GLN A 190 41.46 -10.17 26.33
N ASP A 191 40.85 -9.32 27.16
CA ASP A 191 40.02 -8.19 26.70
C ASP A 191 40.85 -6.97 26.29
N SER A 192 40.56 -6.39 25.12
CA SER A 192 40.39 -4.93 24.94
C SER A 192 40.05 -4.50 23.50
N LEU A 193 39.01 -3.67 23.37
CA LEU A 193 38.84 -2.60 22.36
C LEU A 193 39.07 -2.91 20.86
N THR A 194 38.02 -3.36 20.17
CA THR A 194 37.45 -2.71 18.94
C THR A 194 36.22 -3.52 18.48
N GLY A 195 35.14 -2.86 18.01
CA GLY A 195 33.89 -3.62 17.75
C GLY A 195 32.63 -2.88 17.29
N LEU A 196 32.76 -1.78 16.54
CA LEU A 196 31.61 -1.26 15.77
C LEU A 196 31.20 -2.31 14.72
N GLY A 197 29.92 -2.68 14.66
CA GLY A 197 29.36 -3.57 13.64
C GLY A 197 28.99 -5.01 14.07
N ARG A 198 29.14 -5.39 15.35
CA ARG A 198 28.62 -6.70 15.81
C ARG A 198 27.09 -6.69 15.90
N ILE A 199 26.42 -7.50 15.08
CA ILE A 199 24.98 -7.79 15.17
C ILE A 199 24.69 -8.36 16.56
N LYS A 200 23.76 -7.74 17.32
CA LYS A 200 23.25 -8.32 18.58
C LYS A 200 22.20 -9.39 18.25
N PRO A 201 22.41 -10.68 18.58
CA PRO A 201 21.41 -11.73 18.31
C PRO A 201 20.08 -11.48 19.02
N GLU A 202 20.12 -10.78 20.17
CA GLU A 202 18.94 -10.37 20.94
C GLU A 202 17.95 -9.50 20.15
N LEU A 203 18.41 -8.73 19.15
CA LEU A 203 17.54 -7.95 18.25
C LEU A 203 16.92 -8.80 17.12
N TYR A 204 17.39 -10.03 16.94
CA TYR A 204 16.93 -10.99 15.94
C TYR A 204 16.28 -12.23 16.57
N LYS A 205 15.89 -12.16 17.86
CA LYS A 205 15.01 -13.15 18.49
C LYS A 205 13.59 -13.01 17.94
N GLN A 206 13.40 -13.55 16.74
CA GLN A 206 12.12 -13.82 16.13
C GLN A 206 11.26 -14.60 17.14
N ARG A 207 10.13 -14.00 17.54
CA ARG A 207 9.31 -14.46 18.66
C ARG A 207 8.79 -15.88 18.36
N SER A 208 9.32 -16.89 19.05
CA SER A 208 8.75 -18.23 19.09
C SER A 208 7.40 -18.14 19.79
N VAL A 209 6.31 -18.25 19.04
CA VAL A 209 4.95 -18.17 19.57
C VAL A 209 4.54 -19.54 20.12
N ASP A 210 5.24 -19.94 21.18
CA ASP A 210 4.97 -21.15 21.97
C ASP A 210 5.54 -20.93 23.38
N THR A 211 4.71 -20.45 24.32
CA THR A 211 4.72 -20.74 25.77
C THR A 211 3.67 -19.85 26.47
N ASP A 212 2.93 -20.45 27.41
CA ASP A 212 1.99 -19.83 28.37
C ASP A 212 0.64 -19.32 27.83
N ASP A 213 -0.30 -20.26 27.62
CA ASP A 213 -1.75 -20.03 27.71
C ASP A 213 -2.17 -19.78 29.18
N GLY A 214 -1.55 -18.77 29.80
CA GLY A 214 -1.81 -18.36 31.16
C GLY A 214 -2.89 -17.30 31.18
N ARG A 215 -4.14 -17.67 31.53
CA ARG A 215 -5.31 -16.78 31.62
C ARG A 215 -5.03 -15.47 32.37
N ARG A 216 -4.62 -14.43 31.65
CA ARG A 216 -4.66 -13.05 32.13
C ARG A 216 -6.04 -12.50 31.80
N THR A 217 -6.69 -11.88 32.77
CA THR A 217 -7.86 -11.06 32.51
C THR A 217 -7.44 -9.88 31.64
N ASP A 218 -8.00 -9.75 30.43
CA ASP A 218 -7.67 -8.73 29.41
C ASP A 218 -8.13 -7.30 29.79
N ASN A 219 -7.74 -6.86 30.99
CA ASN A 219 -8.03 -5.52 31.50
C ASN A 219 -7.20 -4.49 30.72
N CYS A 220 -7.83 -3.84 29.74
CA CYS A 220 -7.22 -2.74 28.99
C CYS A 220 -7.41 -1.37 29.65
N GLY A 221 -7.75 -1.35 30.94
CA GLY A 221 -7.96 -0.16 31.74
C GLY A 221 -9.40 0.35 31.71
N ARG A 222 -9.60 1.58 32.19
CA ARG A 222 -10.93 2.21 32.32
C ARG A 222 -10.95 3.63 31.78
N LEU A 223 -11.94 3.94 30.95
CA LEU A 223 -12.16 5.28 30.40
C LEU A 223 -13.19 6.03 31.26
N HIS A 224 -12.84 7.24 31.70
CA HIS A 224 -13.70 8.14 32.45
C HIS A 224 -14.08 9.33 31.58
N PHE A 225 -15.39 9.54 31.40
CA PHE A 225 -15.93 10.57 30.52
C PHE A 225 -17.27 11.09 31.07
N ILE A 226 -17.69 12.24 30.57
CA ILE A 226 -18.89 12.94 31.02
C ILE A 226 -19.74 13.28 29.79
N LEU A 227 -21.03 12.95 29.84
CA LEU A 227 -22.01 13.30 28.83
C LEU A 227 -22.93 14.40 29.37
N LYS A 228 -23.32 15.34 28.50
CA LYS A 228 -24.41 16.30 28.74
C LYS A 228 -25.06 16.59 27.39
N PHE A 229 -26.39 16.68 27.33
CA PHE A 229 -27.03 17.28 26.16
C PHE A 229 -27.23 18.78 26.37
N ASP A 230 -27.16 19.54 25.28
CA ASP A 230 -27.44 20.97 25.25
C ASP A 230 -28.65 21.22 24.33
N PHE A 231 -29.77 21.60 24.94
CA PHE A 231 -31.05 21.78 24.24
C PHE A 231 -31.12 23.10 23.47
N ASP A 232 -30.44 24.14 23.94
CA ASP A 232 -30.45 25.46 23.29
C ASP A 232 -29.58 25.49 22.01
N LEU A 233 -28.66 24.52 21.89
CA LEU A 233 -27.69 24.40 20.78
C LEU A 233 -27.83 23.09 19.98
N GLU A 234 -28.82 22.25 20.29
CA GLU A 234 -29.04 20.90 19.74
C GLU A 234 -27.76 20.05 19.61
N GLN A 235 -27.01 19.95 20.71
CA GLN A 235 -25.66 19.35 20.71
C GLN A 235 -25.42 18.37 21.86
N LEU A 236 -24.87 17.20 21.53
CA LEU A 236 -24.32 16.26 22.49
C LEU A 236 -22.89 16.68 22.86
N ARG A 237 -22.69 17.10 24.12
CA ARG A 237 -21.39 17.45 24.68
C ARG A 237 -20.76 16.24 25.37
N VAL A 238 -19.56 15.89 24.93
CA VAL A 238 -18.78 14.74 25.40
C VAL A 238 -17.45 15.25 25.95
N LYS A 239 -17.22 15.14 27.28
CA LYS A 239 -15.92 15.43 27.89
C LYS A 239 -15.17 14.13 28.16
N ILE A 240 -13.98 13.95 27.59
CA ILE A 240 -13.06 12.89 28.01
C ILE A 240 -12.27 13.43 29.22
N HIS A 241 -12.42 12.81 30.39
CA HIS A 241 -11.72 13.26 31.59
C HIS A 241 -10.35 12.59 31.70
N LYS A 242 -10.31 11.26 31.86
CA LYS A 242 -9.07 10.49 32.02
C LYS A 242 -9.23 9.03 31.57
N ALA A 243 -8.13 8.35 31.30
CA ALA A 243 -8.09 6.89 31.34
C ALA A 243 -7.20 6.42 32.51
N GLN A 244 -7.44 5.20 32.98
CA GLN A 244 -6.66 4.58 34.06
C GLN A 244 -6.29 3.15 33.71
N ASP A 245 -5.19 2.66 34.29
CA ASP A 245 -4.75 1.26 34.22
C ASP A 245 -4.55 0.73 32.78
N LEU A 246 -4.12 1.59 31.84
CA LEU A 246 -3.89 1.18 30.45
C LEU A 246 -2.72 0.18 30.35
N PRO A 247 -2.74 -0.76 29.39
CA PRO A 247 -1.62 -1.65 29.11
C PRO A 247 -0.53 -0.91 28.33
N ALA A 248 0.73 -1.10 28.72
CA ALA A 248 1.87 -0.66 27.93
C ALA A 248 1.99 -1.46 26.63
N LYS A 249 2.06 -0.77 25.48
CA LYS A 249 2.39 -1.38 24.17
C LYS A 249 3.85 -1.09 23.77
N ASP A 250 4.35 0.04 24.21
CA ASP A 250 5.65 0.60 23.87
C ASP A 250 6.80 -0.21 24.51
N PHE A 251 7.92 -0.39 23.79
CA PHE A 251 9.14 -1.02 24.34
C PHE A 251 9.72 -0.28 25.56
N SER A 252 9.23 0.94 25.84
CA SER A 252 9.57 1.74 27.01
C SER A 252 8.92 1.25 28.32
N GLY A 253 7.97 0.31 28.25
CA GLY A 253 7.14 -0.07 29.40
C GLY A 253 6.03 0.93 29.73
N THR A 254 5.73 1.85 28.81
CA THR A 254 4.62 2.80 28.91
C THR A 254 3.80 2.82 27.60
N SER A 255 3.06 3.89 27.35
CA SER A 255 2.35 4.18 26.10
C SER A 255 2.26 5.70 25.92
N ASP A 256 2.04 6.18 24.70
CA ASP A 256 1.67 7.55 24.33
C ASP A 256 0.14 7.61 24.01
N PRO A 257 -0.79 7.36 24.96
CA PRO A 257 -2.21 7.17 24.64
C PRO A 257 -2.96 8.41 24.14
N TYR A 258 -3.95 8.14 23.28
CA TYR A 258 -4.96 9.10 22.82
C TYR A 258 -6.29 8.38 22.47
N VAL A 259 -7.40 9.12 22.40
CA VAL A 259 -8.74 8.59 22.15
C VAL A 259 -9.33 9.19 20.88
N LYS A 260 -9.90 8.34 20.00
CA LYS A 260 -10.77 8.76 18.88
C LYS A 260 -12.23 8.56 19.27
N ILE A 261 -13.11 9.46 18.85
CA ILE A 261 -14.53 9.50 19.22
C ILE A 261 -15.39 9.61 17.97
N TYR A 262 -16.42 8.77 17.87
CA TYR A 262 -17.38 8.72 16.78
C TYR A 262 -18.82 8.67 17.30
N LEU A 263 -19.74 9.37 16.64
CA LEU A 263 -21.18 9.29 16.90
C LEU A 263 -21.85 8.46 15.80
N LEU A 264 -21.75 7.13 15.95
CA LEU A 264 -22.25 6.16 14.97
C LEU A 264 -23.76 6.36 14.74
N PRO A 265 -24.26 6.20 13.50
CA PRO A 265 -23.57 5.63 12.34
C PRO A 265 -22.59 6.57 11.60
N ASP A 266 -22.43 7.84 12.00
CA ASP A 266 -21.48 8.73 11.34
C ASP A 266 -20.02 8.36 11.70
N ARG A 267 -19.21 8.10 10.66
CA ARG A 267 -17.76 7.84 10.74
C ARG A 267 -16.89 8.93 10.11
N LYS A 268 -17.52 9.93 9.46
CA LYS A 268 -16.85 11.11 8.89
C LYS A 268 -16.52 12.11 10.00
N THR A 269 -17.49 12.37 10.88
CA THR A 269 -17.33 13.24 12.06
C THR A 269 -16.55 12.51 13.15
N LYS A 270 -15.21 12.49 13.03
CA LYS A 270 -14.29 11.95 14.02
C LYS A 270 -13.71 13.08 14.88
N HIS A 271 -13.79 12.95 16.20
CA HIS A 271 -13.04 13.79 17.14
C HIS A 271 -11.87 13.00 17.72
N GLN A 272 -10.84 13.69 18.21
CA GLN A 272 -9.64 13.07 18.75
C GLN A 272 -9.07 13.92 19.89
N THR A 273 -8.60 13.27 20.95
CA THR A 273 -7.80 13.93 22.00
C THR A 273 -6.38 14.24 21.53
N LYS A 274 -5.69 15.05 22.33
CA LYS A 274 -4.23 15.13 22.34
C LYS A 274 -3.61 13.78 22.72
N VAL A 275 -2.35 13.64 22.33
CA VAL A 275 -1.48 12.50 22.68
C VAL A 275 -0.77 12.83 23.98
N HIS A 276 -0.98 12.01 25.01
CA HIS A 276 -0.28 12.15 26.29
C HIS A 276 0.89 11.19 26.33
N ARG A 277 2.12 11.68 26.45
CA ARG A 277 3.30 10.83 26.32
C ARG A 277 3.64 10.03 27.58
N LYS A 278 4.12 8.81 27.38
CA LYS A 278 4.71 7.91 28.39
C LYS A 278 3.88 7.78 29.67
N THR A 279 2.58 7.53 29.53
CA THR A 279 1.66 7.37 30.65
C THR A 279 0.64 6.26 30.40
N LEU A 280 0.36 5.49 31.45
CA LEU A 280 -0.72 4.50 31.49
C LEU A 280 -1.98 5.04 32.19
N ASN A 281 -1.93 6.30 32.65
CA ASN A 281 -3.01 7.01 33.35
C ASN A 281 -3.14 8.44 32.80
N PRO A 282 -3.49 8.63 31.51
CA PRO A 282 -3.62 9.96 30.92
C PRO A 282 -4.83 10.72 31.48
N VAL A 283 -4.64 12.00 31.80
CA VAL A 283 -5.71 12.95 32.10
C VAL A 283 -5.82 13.91 30.92
N PHE A 284 -6.90 13.81 30.16
CA PHE A 284 -7.14 14.58 28.93
C PHE A 284 -7.87 15.89 29.24
N ASP A 285 -8.98 15.79 29.98
CA ASP A 285 -9.94 16.85 30.30
C ASP A 285 -10.51 17.65 29.09
N GLU A 286 -10.44 17.08 27.89
CA GLU A 286 -10.91 17.69 26.64
C GLU A 286 -12.41 17.53 26.39
N VAL A 287 -13.04 18.56 25.81
CA VAL A 287 -14.48 18.63 25.52
C VAL A 287 -14.71 18.64 24.01
N PHE A 288 -15.65 17.81 23.55
CA PHE A 288 -16.06 17.68 22.17
C PHE A 288 -17.57 17.90 22.05
N LEU A 289 -18.01 18.44 20.91
CA LEU A 289 -19.40 18.80 20.64
C LEU A 289 -19.84 18.11 19.35
N PHE A 290 -20.94 17.36 19.41
CA PHE A 290 -21.55 16.72 18.25
C PHE A 290 -22.91 17.39 17.97
N PRO A 291 -23.12 18.03 16.81
CA PRO A 291 -24.44 18.55 16.42
C PRO A 291 -25.36 17.37 16.07
N VAL A 292 -26.44 17.22 16.85
CA VAL A 292 -27.42 16.14 16.68
C VAL A 292 -28.72 16.48 17.44
N ALA A 293 -29.85 16.43 16.73
CA ALA A 293 -31.16 16.67 17.35
C ALA A 293 -31.48 15.59 18.41
N TYR A 294 -32.11 16.00 19.51
CA TYR A 294 -32.40 15.11 20.66
C TYR A 294 -33.18 13.85 20.26
N THR A 295 -34.09 13.98 19.29
CA THR A 295 -34.92 12.90 18.76
C THR A 295 -34.15 11.84 17.97
N GLU A 296 -32.96 12.15 17.44
CA GLU A 296 -32.12 11.18 16.73
C GLU A 296 -31.29 10.30 17.67
N LEU A 297 -31.03 10.76 18.90
CA LEU A 297 -30.08 10.13 19.83
C LEU A 297 -30.38 8.65 20.12
N SER A 298 -31.66 8.26 20.11
CA SER A 298 -32.11 6.87 20.28
C SER A 298 -31.55 5.90 19.23
N ASN A 299 -31.21 6.40 18.04
CA ASN A 299 -30.63 5.63 16.94
C ASN A 299 -29.10 5.83 16.79
N ARG A 300 -28.48 6.56 17.72
CA ARG A 300 -27.02 6.82 17.72
C ARG A 300 -26.30 5.94 18.73
N LYS A 301 -25.01 5.65 18.48
CA LYS A 301 -24.11 4.99 19.45
C LYS A 301 -22.82 5.78 19.57
N LEU A 302 -22.40 6.08 20.79
CA LEU A 302 -21.13 6.77 21.04
C LEU A 302 -20.01 5.74 21.14
N HIS A 303 -19.01 5.85 20.26
CA HIS A 303 -17.93 4.89 20.12
C HIS A 303 -16.58 5.56 20.38
N PHE A 304 -15.84 5.02 21.34
CA PHE A 304 -14.49 5.44 21.70
C PHE A 304 -13.49 4.35 21.32
N SER A 305 -12.43 4.73 20.60
CA SER A 305 -11.26 3.88 20.36
C SER A 305 -10.04 4.46 21.05
N VAL A 306 -9.48 3.75 22.03
CA VAL A 306 -8.25 4.11 22.73
C VAL A 306 -7.07 3.52 21.98
N TYR A 307 -6.12 4.35 21.60
CA TYR A 307 -4.94 3.99 20.82
C TYR A 307 -3.66 4.42 21.53
N ASP A 308 -2.58 3.69 21.28
CA ASP A 308 -1.22 4.18 21.49
C ASP A 308 -0.77 5.01 20.27
N PHE A 309 -0.03 6.10 20.47
CA PHE A 309 0.53 6.92 19.39
C PHE A 309 1.95 6.45 19.07
N ASP A 310 2.20 6.18 17.80
CA ASP A 310 3.46 5.59 17.36
C ASP A 310 4.07 6.41 16.21
N ARG A 311 5.34 6.80 16.35
CA ARG A 311 5.98 7.77 15.43
C ARG A 311 6.41 7.14 14.10
N PHE A 312 6.77 5.86 14.12
CA PHE A 312 7.39 5.17 12.98
C PHE A 312 6.64 3.91 12.53
N THR A 313 5.65 3.49 13.30
CA THR A 313 4.86 2.27 13.10
C THR A 313 3.35 2.60 13.13
N ARG A 314 2.48 1.59 12.94
CA ARG A 314 1.02 1.81 12.98
C ARG A 314 0.57 1.95 14.44
N HIS A 315 -0.20 3.00 14.72
CA HIS A 315 -0.77 3.28 16.05
C HIS A 315 -1.53 2.07 16.60
N ASP A 316 -1.06 1.49 17.70
CA ASP A 316 -1.59 0.25 18.26
C ASP A 316 -2.97 0.48 18.91
N LEU A 317 -3.94 -0.40 18.68
CA LEU A 317 -5.22 -0.34 19.37
C LEU A 317 -5.05 -0.88 20.81
N ILE A 318 -5.36 -0.05 21.80
CA ILE A 318 -5.41 -0.46 23.20
C ILE A 318 -6.75 -1.15 23.48
N GLY A 319 -7.86 -0.56 23.04
CA GLY A 319 -9.19 -1.16 23.13
C GLY A 319 -10.30 -0.18 22.78
N GLN A 320 -11.55 -0.57 23.03
CA GLN A 320 -12.73 0.23 22.69
C GLN A 320 -13.72 0.33 23.85
N VAL A 321 -14.52 1.39 23.85
CA VAL A 321 -15.70 1.56 24.70
C VAL A 321 -16.87 1.99 23.81
N VAL A 322 -17.99 1.29 23.90
CA VAL A 322 -19.23 1.65 23.20
C VAL A 322 -20.30 1.99 24.22
N VAL A 323 -21.05 3.05 23.97
CA VAL A 323 -22.25 3.40 24.72
C VAL A 323 -23.39 3.56 23.73
N ASP A 324 -24.29 2.59 23.74
CA ASP A 324 -25.63 2.68 23.18
C ASP A 324 -26.65 3.07 24.26
N ASN A 325 -27.89 3.34 23.82
CA ASN A 325 -29.03 3.62 24.67
C ASN A 325 -28.75 4.65 25.79
N PHE A 326 -27.92 5.66 25.53
CA PHE A 326 -27.50 6.61 26.57
C PHE A 326 -28.63 7.53 27.06
N LEU A 327 -29.83 7.44 26.46
CA LEU A 327 -31.08 7.98 26.98
C LEU A 327 -31.56 7.27 28.26
N ASP A 328 -31.20 5.99 28.44
CA ASP A 328 -31.61 5.14 29.58
C ASP A 328 -30.71 5.35 30.82
N LEU A 329 -29.73 6.27 30.74
CA LEU A 329 -28.82 6.59 31.85
C LEU A 329 -29.48 7.57 32.82
N ALA A 330 -29.50 7.22 34.11
CA ALA A 330 -30.30 7.92 35.13
C ALA A 330 -30.07 9.45 35.25
N ASP A 331 -28.87 9.94 34.96
CA ASP A 331 -28.54 11.37 35.00
C ASP A 331 -28.64 12.08 33.63
N PHE A 332 -28.87 11.36 32.53
CA PHE A 332 -29.00 11.95 31.19
C PHE A 332 -30.41 12.54 31.03
N PRO A 333 -30.60 13.73 30.41
CA PRO A 333 -29.68 14.55 29.60
C PRO A 333 -28.76 15.51 30.37
N ARG A 334 -28.74 15.48 31.71
CA ARG A 334 -27.87 16.33 32.55
C ARG A 334 -26.43 15.79 32.54
N GLU A 335 -25.56 16.33 33.40
CA GLU A 335 -24.14 15.97 33.48
C GLU A 335 -23.93 14.54 34.02
N THR A 336 -24.02 13.55 33.14
CA THR A 336 -23.85 12.12 33.44
C THR A 336 -22.38 11.75 33.47
N LYS A 337 -21.88 11.28 34.62
CA LYS A 337 -20.47 10.87 34.80
C LYS A 337 -20.34 9.37 34.64
N LEU A 338 -19.56 8.93 33.66
CA LEU A 338 -19.40 7.52 33.31
C LEU A 338 -17.96 7.06 33.51
N CYS A 339 -17.83 5.88 34.12
CA CYS A 339 -16.64 5.05 34.06
C CYS A 339 -17.03 3.76 33.34
N ARG A 340 -16.25 3.36 32.34
CA ARG A 340 -16.45 2.11 31.59
C ARG A 340 -15.10 1.42 31.40
N ASP A 341 -15.09 0.10 31.60
CA ASP A 341 -13.94 -0.73 31.30
C ASP A 341 -13.68 -0.73 29.79
N ILE A 342 -12.41 -0.56 29.41
CA ILE A 342 -11.96 -0.58 28.03
C ILE A 342 -11.91 -2.05 27.61
N GLN A 343 -12.81 -2.43 26.70
CA GLN A 343 -12.84 -3.79 26.19
C GLN A 343 -11.66 -4.02 25.27
N TYR A 344 -10.91 -5.10 25.49
CA TYR A 344 -9.90 -5.50 24.52
C TYR A 344 -10.58 -5.94 23.24
N VAL A 345 -10.41 -5.15 22.20
CA VAL A 345 -10.86 -5.47 20.85
C VAL A 345 -9.66 -5.92 20.07
N THR A 346 -9.54 -7.23 19.88
CA THR A 346 -8.72 -7.78 18.79
C THR A 346 -9.22 -7.19 17.46
N SER A 347 -8.31 -7.00 16.49
CA SER A 347 -8.60 -6.36 15.18
C SER A 347 -9.84 -6.91 14.48
N ASP A 348 -10.13 -8.18 14.74
CA ASP A 348 -11.39 -8.92 14.56
C ASP A 348 -12.71 -8.13 14.50
N ASN A 349 -12.95 -7.19 15.43
CA ASN A 349 -14.21 -6.43 15.49
C ASN A 349 -14.10 -5.00 14.90
N VAL A 350 -13.04 -4.70 14.14
CA VAL A 350 -13.06 -3.52 13.25
C VAL A 350 -14.01 -3.84 12.09
N ASP A 351 -15.15 -3.16 12.03
CA ASP A 351 -16.04 -3.24 10.87
C ASP A 351 -15.32 -2.76 9.60
N LEU A 352 -14.97 -3.71 8.74
CA LEU A 352 -14.28 -3.51 7.47
C LEU A 352 -15.25 -3.11 6.34
N GLY A 353 -16.55 -3.05 6.62
CA GLY A 353 -17.65 -2.84 5.70
C GLY A 353 -18.33 -4.14 5.25
N GLU A 354 -19.38 -3.99 4.44
CA GLU A 354 -20.15 -5.10 3.89
C GLU A 354 -20.16 -5.05 2.36
N LEU A 355 -20.14 -6.22 1.72
CA LEU A 355 -20.16 -6.39 0.27
C LEU A 355 -21.46 -7.08 -0.17
N MET A 356 -22.19 -6.48 -1.12
CA MET A 356 -23.35 -7.07 -1.77
C MET A 356 -22.94 -7.65 -3.13
N PHE A 357 -23.25 -8.93 -3.35
CA PHE A 357 -23.08 -9.59 -4.63
C PHE A 357 -24.19 -10.61 -4.88
N SER A 358 -24.40 -10.96 -6.15
CA SER A 358 -25.30 -12.05 -6.53
C SER A 358 -24.56 -13.26 -7.07
N LEU A 359 -25.00 -14.45 -6.70
CA LEU A 359 -24.57 -15.73 -7.26
C LEU A 359 -25.63 -16.32 -8.20
N CYS A 360 -25.21 -16.90 -9.32
CA CYS A 360 -26.08 -17.65 -10.24
C CYS A 360 -25.28 -18.78 -10.89
N TYR A 361 -25.75 -20.02 -10.76
CA TYR A 361 -25.17 -21.18 -11.43
C TYR A 361 -26.08 -21.73 -12.53
N LEU A 362 -25.48 -22.11 -13.65
CA LEU A 362 -26.12 -22.76 -14.80
C LEU A 362 -25.45 -24.12 -15.05
N PRO A 363 -25.95 -25.22 -14.45
CA PRO A 363 -25.33 -26.54 -14.56
C PRO A 363 -25.12 -27.01 -16.01
N THR A 364 -26.15 -26.88 -16.85
CA THR A 364 -26.15 -27.30 -18.27
C THR A 364 -25.07 -26.61 -19.12
N ALA A 365 -24.57 -25.45 -18.68
CA ALA A 365 -23.52 -24.69 -19.37
C ALA A 365 -22.20 -24.67 -18.59
N GLY A 366 -22.09 -25.41 -17.48
CA GLY A 366 -20.95 -25.39 -16.56
C GLY A 366 -20.55 -23.96 -16.16
N ARG A 367 -21.51 -23.07 -15.87
CA ARG A 367 -21.25 -21.62 -15.76
C ARG A 367 -21.69 -21.05 -14.42
N LEU A 368 -20.71 -20.57 -13.65
CA LEU A 368 -20.89 -19.83 -12.41
C LEU A 368 -20.70 -18.34 -12.67
N THR A 369 -21.76 -17.55 -12.49
CA THR A 369 -21.72 -16.09 -12.59
C THR A 369 -21.83 -15.49 -11.20
N ILE A 370 -20.89 -14.60 -10.86
CA ILE A 370 -20.93 -13.78 -9.65
C ILE A 370 -20.93 -12.30 -10.03
N THR A 371 -21.99 -11.57 -9.69
CA THR A 371 -22.12 -10.13 -9.98
C THR A 371 -21.78 -9.34 -8.73
N MET A 372 -20.69 -8.57 -8.79
CA MET A 372 -20.36 -7.58 -7.76
C MET A 372 -21.33 -6.41 -7.90
N ILE A 373 -22.20 -6.18 -6.91
CA ILE A 373 -23.23 -5.13 -6.98
C ILE A 373 -22.66 -3.85 -6.38
N LYS A 374 -22.42 -3.83 -5.06
CA LYS A 374 -21.94 -2.65 -4.32
C LYS A 374 -21.33 -3.06 -2.98
N ALA A 375 -20.55 -2.19 -2.36
CA ALA A 375 -20.17 -2.30 -0.95
C ALA A 375 -20.64 -1.08 -0.16
N ARG A 376 -20.70 -1.18 1.17
CA ARG A 376 -20.98 -0.07 2.08
C ARG A 376 -20.07 -0.09 3.31
N ASN A 377 -19.92 1.07 3.95
CA ASN A 377 -19.17 1.26 5.19
C ASN A 377 -17.73 0.73 5.18
N LEU A 378 -17.08 0.67 4.00
CA LEU A 378 -15.71 0.16 3.89
C LEU A 378 -14.76 0.92 4.83
N LYS A 379 -13.79 0.19 5.40
CA LYS A 379 -12.69 0.81 6.15
C LYS A 379 -11.81 1.64 5.21
N ALA A 380 -11.65 2.93 5.54
CA ALA A 380 -10.67 3.80 4.90
C ALA A 380 -9.24 3.35 5.21
N MET A 381 -8.41 3.22 4.18
CA MET A 381 -6.97 2.95 4.31
C MET A 381 -6.13 4.18 3.96
N ASP A 382 -6.62 5.06 3.07
CA ASP A 382 -5.91 6.28 2.68
C ASP A 382 -5.82 7.31 3.81
N ILE A 383 -4.72 8.07 3.81
CA ILE A 383 -4.54 9.27 4.65
C ILE A 383 -5.65 10.32 4.41
N THR A 384 -6.28 10.31 3.23
CA THR A 384 -7.44 11.15 2.87
C THR A 384 -8.69 10.86 3.69
N GLY A 385 -8.76 9.72 4.39
CA GLY A 385 -9.96 9.24 5.06
C GLY A 385 -10.94 8.50 4.13
N ALA A 386 -10.46 8.05 2.96
CA ALA A 386 -11.21 7.25 2.00
C ALA A 386 -10.41 6.00 1.58
N SER A 387 -10.75 5.46 0.39
CA SER A 387 -10.09 4.35 -0.29
C SER A 387 -10.36 4.47 -1.80
N ASP A 388 -9.52 3.84 -2.64
CA ASP A 388 -9.76 3.55 -4.07
C ASP A 388 -10.13 2.05 -4.23
N PRO A 389 -11.32 1.56 -3.77
CA PRO A 389 -11.60 0.13 -3.68
C PRO A 389 -11.82 -0.58 -5.03
N TYR A 390 -11.37 -1.83 -5.09
CA TYR A 390 -11.76 -2.83 -6.11
C TYR A 390 -11.92 -4.22 -5.49
N VAL A 391 -12.75 -5.08 -6.10
CA VAL A 391 -12.95 -6.46 -5.63
C VAL A 391 -12.14 -7.44 -6.47
N LYS A 392 -11.57 -8.45 -5.80
CA LYS A 392 -10.74 -9.52 -6.36
C LYS A 392 -11.37 -10.87 -6.01
N VAL A 393 -11.97 -11.53 -7.00
CA VAL A 393 -12.60 -12.85 -6.83
C VAL A 393 -11.62 -13.94 -7.26
N SER A 394 -11.40 -14.89 -6.36
CA SER A 394 -10.54 -16.06 -6.57
C SER A 394 -11.36 -17.34 -6.47
N LEU A 395 -11.39 -18.12 -7.54
CA LEU A 395 -11.90 -19.49 -7.55
C LEU A 395 -10.87 -20.39 -6.87
N MET A 396 -11.30 -21.07 -5.81
CA MET A 396 -10.51 -21.96 -4.97
C MET A 396 -11.04 -23.39 -5.11
N CYS A 397 -10.16 -24.39 -5.10
CA CYS A 397 -10.50 -25.81 -4.94
C CYS A 397 -9.47 -26.41 -3.96
N GLU A 398 -9.92 -27.15 -2.94
CA GLU A 398 -9.05 -27.73 -1.89
C GLU A 398 -8.05 -26.74 -1.24
N GLY A 399 -8.40 -25.45 -1.19
CA GLY A 399 -7.51 -24.37 -0.72
C GLY A 399 -6.46 -23.88 -1.74
N ARG A 400 -6.27 -24.57 -2.86
CA ARG A 400 -5.49 -24.09 -4.02
C ARG A 400 -6.33 -23.11 -4.85
N ARG A 401 -5.70 -22.05 -5.38
CA ARG A 401 -6.39 -21.04 -6.22
C ARG A 401 -6.26 -21.38 -7.70
N LEU A 402 -7.38 -21.73 -8.33
CA LEU A 402 -7.44 -22.09 -9.76
C LEU A 402 -7.45 -20.86 -10.68
N LYS A 403 -8.38 -19.94 -10.47
CA LYS A 403 -8.67 -18.82 -11.40
C LYS A 403 -8.88 -17.53 -10.60
N LYS A 404 -8.39 -16.40 -11.11
CA LYS A 404 -8.56 -15.07 -10.47
C LYS A 404 -9.12 -14.05 -11.46
N ARG A 405 -10.00 -13.17 -10.97
CA ARG A 405 -10.60 -12.04 -11.68
C ARG A 405 -10.71 -10.83 -10.74
N LYS A 406 -10.90 -9.64 -11.29
CA LYS A 406 -11.11 -8.41 -10.51
C LYS A 406 -12.12 -7.49 -11.20
N THR A 407 -12.75 -6.62 -10.42
CA THR A 407 -13.56 -5.50 -10.92
C THR A 407 -12.66 -4.35 -11.41
N SER A 408 -13.28 -3.32 -11.98
CA SER A 408 -12.75 -1.97 -12.03
C SER A 408 -12.56 -1.39 -10.61
N THR A 409 -11.67 -0.40 -10.51
CA THR A 409 -11.42 0.38 -9.29
C THR A 409 -12.35 1.58 -9.26
N LYS A 410 -13.06 1.79 -8.15
CA LYS A 410 -13.79 3.03 -7.88
C LYS A 410 -12.91 3.91 -7.01
N ARG A 411 -12.88 5.23 -7.23
CA ARG A 411 -11.95 6.13 -6.53
C ARG A 411 -12.60 6.87 -5.36
N ASN A 412 -11.81 7.14 -4.33
CA ASN A 412 -12.11 8.00 -3.18
C ASN A 412 -13.52 7.75 -2.59
N THR A 413 -13.86 6.48 -2.32
CA THR A 413 -15.20 6.08 -1.85
C THR A 413 -15.17 4.88 -0.90
N LEU A 414 -15.97 4.96 0.17
CA LEU A 414 -16.22 3.86 1.10
C LEU A 414 -17.54 3.12 0.82
N ASN A 415 -18.27 3.55 -0.22
CA ASN A 415 -19.55 2.96 -0.64
C ASN A 415 -19.56 2.76 -2.19
N PRO A 416 -18.63 1.95 -2.75
CA PRO A 416 -18.51 1.75 -4.18
C PRO A 416 -19.71 0.98 -4.77
N ILE A 417 -20.15 1.39 -5.96
CA ILE A 417 -21.09 0.62 -6.80
C ILE A 417 -20.30 0.07 -7.99
N TYR A 418 -20.41 -1.23 -8.22
CA TYR A 418 -19.73 -1.96 -9.28
C TYR A 418 -20.69 -2.30 -10.42
N ASN A 419 -21.73 -3.11 -10.13
CA ASN A 419 -22.60 -3.76 -11.11
C ASN A 419 -21.83 -4.56 -12.17
N GLU A 420 -20.78 -5.27 -11.75
CA GLU A 420 -19.84 -5.97 -12.64
C GLU A 420 -19.96 -7.49 -12.51
N ALA A 421 -20.33 -8.16 -13.60
CA ALA A 421 -20.43 -9.61 -13.66
C ALA A 421 -19.08 -10.27 -13.93
N ILE A 422 -18.70 -11.22 -13.08
CA ILE A 422 -17.51 -12.06 -13.23
C ILE A 422 -17.99 -13.50 -13.48
N VAL A 423 -17.46 -14.14 -14.51
CA VAL A 423 -17.85 -15.50 -14.92
C VAL A 423 -16.69 -16.48 -14.71
N PHE A 424 -17.02 -17.65 -14.17
CA PHE A 424 -16.16 -18.81 -14.04
C PHE A 424 -16.81 -20.02 -14.70
N ASP A 425 -15.99 -20.77 -15.44
CA ASP A 425 -16.35 -22.03 -16.06
C ASP A 425 -16.08 -23.13 -15.02
N VAL A 426 -17.16 -23.77 -14.57
CA VAL A 426 -17.22 -24.75 -13.46
C VAL A 426 -18.16 -25.88 -13.88
N PRO A 427 -17.63 -27.04 -14.33
CA PRO A 427 -18.43 -28.23 -14.62
C PRO A 427 -19.21 -28.71 -13.38
N PRO A 428 -20.42 -29.29 -13.52
CA PRO A 428 -21.26 -29.71 -12.40
C PRO A 428 -20.56 -30.67 -11.43
N GLU A 429 -19.67 -31.52 -11.93
CA GLU A 429 -18.94 -32.53 -11.18
C GLU A 429 -17.97 -31.91 -10.16
N ASN A 430 -17.58 -30.65 -10.37
CA ASN A 430 -16.63 -29.91 -9.54
C ASN A 430 -17.30 -28.90 -8.60
N ILE A 431 -18.62 -28.72 -8.66
CA ILE A 431 -19.32 -27.61 -7.98
C ILE A 431 -19.17 -27.66 -6.46
N ASP A 432 -19.12 -28.86 -5.88
CA ASP A 432 -19.06 -29.07 -4.43
C ASP A 432 -17.65 -28.96 -3.85
N GLN A 433 -16.62 -29.12 -4.68
CA GLN A 433 -15.21 -29.05 -4.28
C GLN A 433 -14.66 -27.61 -4.29
N ILE A 434 -15.36 -26.71 -4.99
CA ILE A 434 -14.93 -25.31 -5.14
C ILE A 434 -15.49 -24.38 -4.06
N SER A 435 -14.83 -23.25 -3.90
CA SER A 435 -15.33 -22.09 -3.16
C SER A 435 -14.79 -20.80 -3.78
N LEU A 436 -15.48 -19.68 -3.59
CA LEU A 436 -14.98 -18.36 -3.99
C LEU A 436 -14.42 -17.64 -2.76
N LEU A 437 -13.16 -17.21 -2.85
CA LEU A 437 -12.56 -16.24 -1.94
C LEU A 437 -12.67 -14.85 -2.58
N ILE A 438 -13.45 -13.98 -1.95
CA ILE A 438 -13.75 -12.63 -2.42
C ILE A 438 -13.00 -11.66 -1.51
N ALA A 439 -12.08 -10.88 -2.06
CA ALA A 439 -11.29 -9.89 -1.32
C ALA A 439 -11.57 -8.47 -1.82
N VAL A 440 -11.97 -7.57 -0.93
CA VAL A 440 -12.01 -6.13 -1.21
C VAL A 440 -10.61 -5.57 -0.92
N MET A 441 -10.08 -4.87 -1.92
CA MET A 441 -8.70 -4.39 -2.01
C MET A 441 -8.72 -2.88 -2.15
N ASP A 442 -7.72 -2.20 -1.60
CA ASP A 442 -7.45 -0.80 -1.91
C ASP A 442 -6.49 -0.65 -3.12
N TYR A 443 -6.49 0.53 -3.73
CA TYR A 443 -5.61 0.88 -4.85
C TYR A 443 -4.70 2.07 -4.53
N ASP A 444 -3.58 1.76 -3.89
CA ASP A 444 -2.47 2.67 -3.71
C ASP A 444 -1.84 3.06 -5.05
N ARG A 445 -1.73 4.36 -5.34
CA ARG A 445 -0.99 4.87 -6.51
C ARG A 445 0.53 4.75 -6.34
N VAL A 446 1.00 4.73 -5.09
CA VAL A 446 2.40 4.64 -4.69
C VAL A 446 2.47 3.71 -3.49
N GLY A 447 2.98 2.49 -3.66
CA GLY A 447 3.04 1.47 -2.60
C GLY A 447 2.55 0.10 -3.07
N HIS A 448 1.86 -0.61 -2.18
CA HIS A 448 1.34 -1.96 -2.42
C HIS A 448 -0.11 -2.08 -1.96
N ASN A 449 -1.01 -2.36 -2.92
CA ASN A 449 -2.45 -2.59 -2.73
C ASN A 449 -2.82 -3.34 -1.43
N GLU A 450 -3.30 -2.61 -0.43
CA GLU A 450 -3.72 -3.21 0.84
C GLU A 450 -5.05 -3.98 0.72
N ILE A 451 -5.30 -4.89 1.66
CA ILE A 451 -6.56 -5.64 1.76
C ILE A 451 -7.46 -4.92 2.78
N ILE A 452 -8.63 -4.48 2.33
CA ILE A 452 -9.65 -3.88 3.20
C ILE A 452 -10.32 -4.98 4.03
N GLY A 453 -10.72 -6.09 3.38
CA GLY A 453 -11.29 -7.27 4.04
C GLY A 453 -11.65 -8.39 3.05
N VAL A 454 -12.07 -9.55 3.56
CA VAL A 454 -12.44 -10.72 2.74
C VAL A 454 -13.77 -11.35 3.18
N CYS A 455 -14.40 -12.09 2.29
CA CYS A 455 -15.47 -13.05 2.60
C CYS A 455 -15.32 -14.32 1.73
N ARG A 456 -15.96 -15.43 2.13
CA ARG A 456 -15.92 -16.72 1.44
C ARG A 456 -17.34 -17.22 1.18
N VAL A 457 -17.57 -17.83 0.02
CA VAL A 457 -18.79 -18.60 -0.30
C VAL A 457 -18.41 -19.96 -0.87
N GLY A 458 -19.24 -20.97 -0.62
CA GLY A 458 -18.98 -22.38 -0.95
C GLY A 458 -19.40 -23.31 0.18
N ASN A 459 -19.36 -24.62 -0.08
CA ASN A 459 -19.75 -25.64 0.92
C ASN A 459 -18.95 -25.51 2.22
N GLU A 460 -17.65 -25.22 2.13
CA GLU A 460 -16.75 -25.05 3.29
C GLU A 460 -16.64 -23.60 3.80
N ALA A 461 -17.67 -22.77 3.62
CA ALA A 461 -17.74 -21.42 4.16
C ALA A 461 -18.42 -21.37 5.55
N ASP A 462 -18.26 -20.22 6.21
CA ASP A 462 -19.06 -19.80 7.37
C ASP A 462 -20.56 -19.77 7.00
N THR A 463 -21.47 -19.83 7.99
CA THR A 463 -22.93 -20.01 7.78
C THR A 463 -23.50 -19.19 6.62
N LEU A 464 -23.49 -17.87 6.70
CA LEU A 464 -24.05 -16.99 5.66
C LEU A 464 -23.38 -17.19 4.27
N GLY A 465 -22.10 -17.55 4.25
CA GLY A 465 -21.34 -17.89 3.05
C GLY A 465 -21.72 -19.24 2.42
N ARG A 466 -22.13 -20.20 3.26
CA ARG A 466 -22.64 -21.53 2.90
C ARG A 466 -24.11 -21.46 2.49
N ASP A 467 -24.92 -20.67 3.19
CA ASP A 467 -26.35 -20.49 2.96
C ASP A 467 -26.60 -19.83 1.59
N HIS A 468 -25.85 -18.76 1.25
CA HIS A 468 -25.91 -18.13 -0.08
C HIS A 468 -25.50 -19.10 -1.21
N TRP A 469 -24.54 -20.00 -0.95
CA TRP A 469 -24.12 -21.02 -1.91
C TRP A 469 -25.19 -22.11 -2.10
N SER A 470 -25.76 -22.59 -1.00
CA SER A 470 -26.87 -23.54 -0.98
C SER A 470 -28.12 -22.99 -1.69
N GLU A 471 -28.47 -21.73 -1.45
CA GLU A 471 -29.60 -21.07 -2.12
C GLU A 471 -29.36 -20.93 -3.64
N MET A 472 -28.13 -20.59 -4.06
CA MET A 472 -27.74 -20.57 -5.49
C MET A 472 -27.92 -21.94 -6.16
N LEU A 473 -27.54 -23.03 -5.48
CA LEU A 473 -27.69 -24.39 -6.00
C LEU A 473 -29.15 -24.87 -5.99
N THR A 474 -29.94 -24.42 -5.01
CA THR A 474 -31.37 -24.71 -4.87
C THR A 474 -32.21 -24.04 -5.97
N TYR A 475 -31.82 -22.84 -6.41
CA TYR A 475 -32.53 -22.08 -7.45
C TYR A 475 -31.66 -21.85 -8.71
N PRO A 476 -31.31 -22.91 -9.47
CA PRO A 476 -30.42 -22.80 -10.62
C PRO A 476 -31.01 -21.90 -11.72
N ARG A 477 -30.13 -21.12 -12.37
CA ARG A 477 -30.43 -20.03 -13.31
C ARG A 477 -31.06 -18.75 -12.70
N LYS A 478 -31.44 -18.74 -11.42
CA LYS A 478 -31.90 -17.53 -10.72
C LYS A 478 -30.70 -16.84 -10.05
N PRO A 479 -30.49 -15.51 -10.25
CA PRO A 479 -29.55 -14.77 -9.43
C PRO A 479 -30.10 -14.60 -8.01
N VAL A 480 -29.43 -15.19 -7.03
CA VAL A 480 -29.62 -14.98 -5.59
C VAL A 480 -28.66 -13.87 -5.16
N ALA A 481 -29.06 -12.95 -4.26
CA ALA A 481 -28.21 -11.82 -3.89
C ALA A 481 -28.28 -11.50 -2.39
N HIS A 482 -27.12 -11.45 -1.74
CA HIS A 482 -26.98 -11.24 -0.29
C HIS A 482 -25.89 -10.22 0.06
N TRP A 483 -25.96 -9.70 1.29
CA TRP A 483 -24.89 -8.93 1.91
C TRP A 483 -23.97 -9.86 2.71
N HIS A 484 -22.66 -9.65 2.59
CA HIS A 484 -21.64 -10.39 3.33
C HIS A 484 -20.77 -9.39 4.11
N PRO A 485 -20.62 -9.52 5.44
CA PRO A 485 -19.66 -8.73 6.20
C PRO A 485 -18.23 -9.11 5.79
N LEU A 486 -17.32 -8.14 5.79
CA LEU A 486 -15.92 -8.36 5.48
C LEU A 486 -15.12 -8.62 6.76
N ILE A 487 -14.32 -9.70 6.77
CA ILE A 487 -13.47 -10.11 7.89
C ILE A 487 -11.98 -9.96 7.56
N GLU A 488 -11.11 -9.91 8.58
CA GLU A 488 -9.66 -9.86 8.35
C GLU A 488 -9.16 -11.19 7.76
N ARG A 489 -8.32 -11.11 6.72
CA ARG A 489 -7.81 -12.26 5.97
C ARG A 489 -7.12 -13.33 6.84
N ARG A 490 -6.59 -12.98 8.00
CA ARG A 490 -5.94 -13.93 8.94
C ARG A 490 -6.90 -15.02 9.43
N ARG A 491 -8.16 -14.67 9.74
CA ARG A 491 -9.15 -15.61 10.31
C ARG A 491 -9.42 -16.82 9.42
N LEU A 492 -9.44 -16.61 8.09
CA LEU A 492 -9.73 -17.64 7.10
C LEU A 492 -8.63 -18.72 6.95
N GLY A 493 -7.52 -18.61 7.69
CA GLY A 493 -6.43 -19.60 7.71
C GLY A 493 -6.43 -20.55 8.92
N SER A 494 -7.19 -20.26 9.98
CA SER A 494 -7.08 -20.98 11.27
C SER A 494 -8.00 -22.20 11.41
N THR A 495 -8.89 -22.49 10.46
CA THR A 495 -9.86 -23.60 10.54
C THR A 495 -9.26 -24.98 10.19
N LYS A 496 -8.00 -25.24 10.56
CA LYS A 496 -7.32 -26.54 10.40
C LYS A 496 -6.35 -26.87 11.54
N SER A 497 -6.89 -27.05 12.75
CA SER A 497 -6.25 -27.82 13.83
C SER A 497 -7.28 -28.23 14.90
N LEU A 498 -7.90 -29.39 14.70
CA LEU A 498 -8.55 -30.24 15.71
C LEU A 498 -8.18 -31.69 15.37
#